data_AF-A0A2N1V4Z1-F1
#
_entry.id   AF-A0A2N1V4Z1-F1
#
_cell.length_a   1.000
_cell.length_b   1.000
_cell.length_c   1.000
_cell.angle_alpha   90.00
_cell.angle_beta   90.00
_cell.angle_gamma   90.00
#
_symmetry.space_group_name_H-M   'P 1'
#
loop_
_entity.id
_entity.type
_entity.pdbx_description
1 polymer ?
#
loop_
_entity_poly.entity_id
_entity_poly.type
_entity_poly.pdbx_seq_one_letter_code
_entity_poly.pdbx_strand_id
1 'polypeptide(L)'
;MKIKNYYRILGLESSATSNEIRMAYKRLVRKYHPDLHPDDKKVQRVFGEIKEAYEVLGDLDKRLNYNLLLSKSKKLMDEVTRREYEINKKK
;
A
#
# COMPACT_ATOMS: atom_id res chain seq x y z
N MET A 1 -13.62 -4.73 -2.42
CA MET A 1 -12.63 -3.68 -2.75
C MET A 1 -11.30 -4.07 -2.12
N LYS A 2 -10.27 -4.38 -2.91
CA LYS A 2 -8.98 -4.87 -2.39
C LYS A 2 -8.18 -3.67 -1.88
N ILE A 3 -7.88 -3.61 -0.58
CA ILE A 3 -7.06 -2.54 -0.03
C ILE A 3 -5.66 -2.66 -0.64
N LYS A 4 -5.25 -1.66 -1.43
CA LYS A 4 -3.90 -1.60 -1.98
C LYS A 4 -2.91 -1.48 -0.83
N ASN A 5 -1.82 -2.23 -0.90
CA ASN A 5 -0.76 -2.16 0.09
C ASN A 5 0.24 -1.05 -0.32
N TYR A 6 0.01 0.17 0.17
CA TYR A 6 0.83 1.35 -0.17
C TYR A 6 2.28 1.20 0.29
N TYR A 7 2.52 0.49 1.39
CA TYR A 7 3.87 0.17 1.86
C TYR A 7 4.60 -0.69 0.81
N ARG A 8 3.95 -1.73 0.27
CA ARG A 8 4.55 -2.55 -0.80
C ARG A 8 4.78 -1.77 -2.10
N ILE A 9 3.93 -0.82 -2.45
CA ILE A 9 4.12 0.05 -3.63
C ILE A 9 5.39 0.89 -3.48
N LEU A 10 5.63 1.44 -2.28
CA LEU A 10 6.85 2.18 -1.98
C LEU A 10 8.08 1.27 -1.70
N GLY A 11 7.89 -0.05 -1.66
CA GLY A 11 8.94 -1.02 -1.32
C GLY A 11 9.38 -0.92 0.14
N LEU A 12 8.44 -0.62 1.03
CA LEU A 12 8.64 -0.43 2.47
C LEU A 12 7.85 -1.45 3.27
N GLU A 13 8.27 -1.66 4.52
CA GLU A 13 7.48 -2.38 5.51
C GLU A 13 6.45 -1.47 6.18
N SER A 14 5.42 -2.06 6.79
CA SER A 14 4.40 -1.32 7.56
C SER A 14 4.97 -0.58 8.78
N SER A 15 6.15 -0.97 9.23
CA SER A 15 6.94 -0.34 10.30
C SER A 15 7.70 0.91 9.84
N ALA A 16 7.74 1.21 8.54
CA ALA A 16 8.58 2.29 8.00
C ALA A 16 8.24 3.67 8.59
N THR A 17 9.25 4.44 8.92
CA THR A 17 9.14 5.80 9.46
C THR A 17 8.74 6.81 8.36
N SER A 18 8.24 7.98 8.77
CA SER A 18 7.89 9.06 7.81
C SER A 18 9.09 9.49 6.96
N ASN A 19 10.30 9.44 7.52
CA ASN A 19 11.53 9.72 6.79
C ASN A 19 11.79 8.68 5.70
N GLU A 20 11.66 7.39 6.01
CA GLU A 20 11.82 6.31 5.02
C GLU A 20 10.79 6.39 3.90
N ILE A 21 9.54 6.70 4.24
CA ILE A 21 8.45 6.93 3.26
C ILE A 21 8.83 8.06 2.30
N ARG A 22 9.28 9.20 2.83
CA ARG A 22 9.72 10.35 2.03
C ARG A 22 10.94 10.02 1.16
N MET A 23 11.91 9.27 1.68
CA MET A 23 13.09 8.87 0.93
C MET A 23 12.75 7.89 -0.20
N ALA A 24 11.92 6.89 0.09
CA ALA A 24 11.47 5.91 -0.90
C ALA A 24 10.67 6.58 -2.02
N TYR A 25 9.76 7.49 -1.69
CA TYR A 25 9.01 8.27 -2.67
C TYR A 25 9.95 9.05 -3.60
N LYS A 26 10.90 9.81 -3.05
CA LYS A 26 11.87 10.58 -3.86
C LYS A 26 12.70 9.69 -4.78
N ARG A 27 13.13 8.52 -4.30
CA ARG A 27 13.90 7.54 -5.08
C ARG A 27 13.06 6.98 -6.24
N LEU A 28 11.81 6.63 -5.97
CA LEU A 28 10.92 6.03 -6.96
C LEU A 28 10.44 7.06 -8.00
N VAL A 29 10.13 8.29 -7.60
CA VAL A 29 9.79 9.40 -8.52
C VAL A 29 10.91 9.66 -9.50
N ARG A 30 12.17 9.69 -9.05
CA ARG A 30 13.32 9.86 -9.96
C ARG A 30 13.50 8.67 -10.90
N LYS A 31 13.19 7.45 -10.45
CA LYS A 31 13.32 6.23 -11.25
C LYS A 31 12.21 6.08 -12.30
N TYR A 32 11.00 6.53 -11.97
CA TYR A 32 9.80 6.34 -12.78
C TYR A 32 9.22 7.69 -13.25
N HIS A 33 10.06 8.72 -13.40
CA HIS A 33 9.60 10.02 -13.83
C HIS A 33 9.07 9.94 -15.28
N PRO A 34 7.89 10.52 -15.60
CA PRO A 34 7.37 10.48 -16.96
C PRO A 34 8.32 11.15 -17.97
N ASP A 35 9.06 12.20 -17.59
CA ASP A 35 10.05 12.83 -18.49
C ASP A 35 11.17 11.88 -18.93
N LEU A 36 11.52 10.88 -18.11
CA LEU A 36 12.52 9.87 -18.48
C LEU A 36 11.92 8.75 -19.33
N HIS A 37 10.59 8.59 -19.30
CA HIS A 37 9.87 7.51 -19.96
C HIS A 37 8.52 8.00 -20.53
N PRO A 38 8.52 8.96 -21.47
CA PRO A 38 7.30 9.62 -21.92
C PRO A 38 6.29 8.66 -22.57
N ASP A 39 6.78 7.64 -23.29
CA ASP A 39 5.94 6.70 -24.04
C ASP A 39 5.58 5.43 -23.26
N ASP A 40 6.11 5.25 -22.04
CA ASP A 40 5.85 4.05 -21.25
C ASP A 40 4.61 4.22 -20.37
N LYS A 41 3.48 3.69 -20.85
CA LYS A 41 2.21 3.64 -20.11
C LYS A 41 2.33 2.89 -18.77
N LYS A 42 3.26 1.94 -18.63
CA LYS A 42 3.51 1.25 -17.36
C LYS A 42 4.16 2.21 -16.37
N VAL A 43 5.11 3.03 -16.81
CA VAL A 43 5.75 4.04 -15.95
C VAL A 43 4.73 5.06 -15.46
N GLN A 44 3.84 5.55 -16.34
CA GLN A 44 2.76 6.46 -15.94
C GLN A 44 1.85 5.85 -14.87
N ARG A 45 1.48 4.57 -15.03
CA ARG A 45 0.67 3.84 -14.05
C ARG A 45 1.40 3.68 -12.71
N VAL A 46 2.65 3.21 -12.74
CA VAL A 46 3.47 3.01 -11.54
C VAL A 46 3.70 4.34 -10.82
N PHE A 47 3.95 5.41 -11.55
CA PHE A 47 4.10 6.77 -11.01
C PHE A 47 2.83 7.22 -10.28
N GLY A 48 1.65 6.98 -10.87
CA GLY A 48 0.37 7.23 -10.23
C GLY A 48 0.20 6.46 -8.92
N GLU A 49 0.54 5.17 -8.91
CA GLU A 49 0.50 4.33 -7.70
C GLU A 49 1.46 4.82 -6.62
N ILE A 50 2.68 5.25 -6.99
CA ILE A 50 3.66 5.84 -6.06
C ILE A 50 3.13 7.14 -5.44
N LYS A 51 2.50 8.00 -6.25
CA LYS A 51 1.91 9.26 -5.78
C LYS A 51 0.76 9.02 -4.83
N GLU A 52 -0.17 8.13 -5.19
CA GLU A 52 -1.30 7.72 -4.34
C GLU A 52 -0.81 7.16 -3.00
N ALA A 53 0.22 6.30 -3.02
CA ALA A 53 0.81 5.74 -1.82
C ALA A 53 1.41 6.82 -0.90
N TYR A 54 2.12 7.80 -1.46
CA TYR A 54 2.70 8.90 -0.69
C TYR A 54 1.66 9.88 -0.16
N GLU A 55 0.58 10.15 -0.92
CA GLU A 55 -0.53 11.01 -0.45
C GLU A 55 -1.23 10.43 0.79
N VAL A 56 -1.25 9.11 0.96
CA VAL A 56 -1.83 8.44 2.13
C VAL A 56 -0.81 8.23 3.24
N LEU A 57 0.40 7.77 2.91
CA LEU A 57 1.40 7.41 3.92
C LEU A 57 2.27 8.59 4.40
N GLY A 58 2.39 9.63 3.59
CA GLY A 58 3.17 10.83 3.90
C GLY A 58 2.47 11.79 4.87
N ASP A 59 1.15 11.70 4.97
CA ASP A 59 0.33 12.46 5.91
C ASP A 59 0.03 11.61 7.15
N LEU A 60 0.28 12.14 8.34
CA LEU A 60 0.16 11.38 9.59
C LEU A 60 -1.28 10.93 9.85
N ASP A 61 -2.26 11.82 9.68
CA ASP A 61 -3.68 11.52 9.91
C ASP A 61 -4.20 10.49 8.91
N LYS A 62 -3.87 10.64 7.62
CA LYS A 62 -4.24 9.65 6.60
C LYS A 62 -3.56 8.31 6.83
N ARG A 63 -2.29 8.31 7.23
CA ARG A 63 -1.54 7.09 7.54
C ARG A 63 -2.16 6.35 8.74
N LEU A 64 -2.56 7.07 9.79
CA LEU A 64 -3.22 6.48 10.94
C LEU A 64 -4.55 5.82 10.55
N ASN A 65 -5.38 6.52 9.79
CA ASN A 65 -6.64 5.97 9.27
C ASN A 65 -6.43 4.74 8.38
N TYR A 66 -5.42 4.79 7.51
CA TYR A 66 -5.04 3.67 6.66
C TYR A 66 -4.58 2.46 7.48
N ASN A 67 -3.74 2.67 8.49
CA ASN A 67 -3.27 1.60 9.38
C ASN A 67 -4.41 0.97 10.18
N LEU A 68 -5.36 1.78 10.66
CA LEU A 68 -6.56 1.28 11.33
C LEU A 68 -7.42 0.43 10.37
N LEU A 69 -7.60 0.88 9.13
CA LEU A 69 -8.34 0.15 8.11
C LEU A 69 -7.64 -1.19 7.79
N LEU A 70 -6.31 -1.18 7.66
CA LEU A 70 -5.50 -2.37 7.41
C LEU A 70 -5.65 -3.39 8.54
N SER A 71 -5.59 -2.93 9.79
CA SER A 71 -5.78 -3.75 10.98
C SER A 71 -7.18 -4.36 11.05
N LYS A 72 -8.22 -3.55 10.79
CA LYS A 72 -9.61 -4.01 10.77
C LYS A 72 -9.83 -5.05 9.68
N SER A 73 -9.28 -4.82 8.48
CA SER A 73 -9.37 -5.77 7.37
C SER A 73 -8.65 -7.08 7.68
N LYS A 74 -7.50 -7.04 8.36
CA LYS A 74 -6.78 -8.25 8.79
C LYS A 74 -7.59 -9.07 9.78
N LYS A 75 -8.17 -8.42 10.81
CA LYS A 75 -9.04 -9.09 11.80
C LYS A 75 -10.26 -9.75 11.16
N LEU A 76 -10.91 -9.05 10.22
CA LEU A 76 -12.06 -9.61 9.49
C LEU A 76 -11.66 -10.82 8.64
N MET A 77 -10.51 -10.76 7.96
CA MET A 77 -9.99 -11.89 7.19
C MET A 77 -9.67 -13.08 8.09
N ASP A 78 -9.02 -12.86 9.23
CA ASP A 78 -8.69 -13.92 10.20
C ASP A 78 -9.96 -14.61 10.73
N GLU A 79 -11.01 -13.81 11.01
CA GLU A 79 -12.30 -14.33 11.47
C GLU A 79 -13.05 -15.12 10.39
N VAL A 80 -13.11 -14.60 9.16
CA VAL A 80 -13.72 -15.30 8.01
C VAL A 80 -13.01 -16.64 7.76
N THR A 81 -11.68 -16.62 7.73
CA THR A 81 -10.85 -17.82 7.54
C THR A 81 -11.12 -18.86 8.62
N ARG A 82 -11.22 -18.42 9.89
CA ARG A 82 -11.56 -19.31 11.01
C ARG A 82 -12.95 -19.93 10.85
N ARG A 83 -13.96 -19.15 10.46
CA ARG A 83 -15.32 -19.67 10.24
C ARG A 83 -15.38 -20.66 9.08
N GLU A 84 -14.70 -20.37 7.96
CA GLU A 84 -14.63 -21.28 6.82
C GLU A 84 -13.97 -22.63 7.19
N TYR A 85 -12.90 -22.59 7.97
CA TYR A 85 -12.26 -23.80 8.50
C TYR A 85 -13.22 -24.64 9.37
N GLU A 86 -13.95 -24.00 10.29
CA GLU A 86 -14.93 -24.69 11.14
C GLU A 86 -16.11 -25.28 10.34
N ILE A 87 -16.55 -24.60 9.27
CA ILE A 87 -17.60 -25.11 8.37
C ILE A 87 -17.10 -26.33 7.59
N ASN A 88 -15.89 -26.25 7.02
CA ASN A 88 -15.32 -27.36 6.23
C ASN A 88 -14.99 -28.58 7.08
N LYS A 89 -14.64 -28.42 8.36
CA LYS A 89 -14.43 -29.53 9.30
C LYS A 89 -15.74 -30.25 9.68
N LYS A 90 -16.89 -29.59 9.53
CA LYS A 90 -18.23 -30.13 9.84
C LYS A 90 -18.94 -30.77 8.64
N LYS A 91 -18.36 -30.68 7.44
CA LYS A 91 -18.77 -31.43 6.24
C LYS A 91 -17.97 -32.73 6.15
#